data_AF-A0A956AEX7-F1
#
_entry.id   AF-A0A956AEX7-F1
#
_cell.length_a   1.000
_cell.length_b   1.000
_cell.length_c   1.000
_cell.angle_alpha   90.00
_cell.angle_beta   90.00
_cell.angle_gamma   90.00
#
_symmetry.space_group_name_H-M   'P 1'
#
loop_
_entity.id
_entity.type
_entity.pdbx_description
1 polymer ?
#
loop_
_entity_poly.entity_id
_entity_poly.type
_entity_poly.pdbx_seq_one_letter_code
_entity_poly.pdbx_strand_id
1 'polypeptide(L)'
;MSGWAIDLGTTNTGVARWHGETDRPRLLELPSICRKPGREEPLEAPRMVPSATHVMKGDDFWTRVGRWGLFQRNVFWGKQAAIGREALALNEGWRSPGFAPSFKGALGRAPHQTLARVRQETYSARDVARMFMRELFRIVAESTGERIRDLVITTPVESYDAYRAEL
;
A
#
# COMPACT_ATOMS: atom_id res chain seq x y z
N MET A 1 -13.19 10.99 18.40
CA MET A 1 -13.03 9.76 17.59
C MET A 1 -12.06 10.05 16.46
N SER A 2 -11.03 9.23 16.26
CA SER A 2 -10.10 9.33 15.13
C SER A 2 -10.64 8.50 13.97
N GLY A 3 -11.36 9.12 13.03
CA GLY A 3 -11.82 8.44 11.81
C GLY A 3 -10.72 8.40 10.76
N TRP A 4 -10.56 7.28 10.05
CA TRP A 4 -9.61 7.13 8.95
C TRP A 4 -10.32 6.77 7.66
N ALA A 5 -9.83 7.30 6.55
CA ALA A 5 -10.30 6.95 5.22
C ALA A 5 -9.12 6.69 4.27
N ILE A 6 -9.27 5.69 3.40
CA ILE A 6 -8.34 5.42 2.32
C ILE A 6 -9.09 5.46 1.00
N ASP A 7 -8.59 6.28 0.09
CA ASP A 7 -8.94 6.18 -1.32
C ASP A 7 -7.92 5.30 -2.02
N LEU A 8 -8.23 4.00 -2.18
CA LEU A 8 -7.31 3.02 -2.75
C LEU A 8 -7.38 3.07 -4.28
N GLY A 9 -6.89 4.12 -4.92
CA GLY A 9 -7.02 4.29 -6.38
C GLY A 9 -6.12 3.36 -7.20
N THR A 10 -6.40 3.25 -8.51
CA THR A 10 -5.62 2.40 -9.44
C THR A 10 -4.17 2.88 -9.59
N THR A 11 -3.98 4.19 -9.64
CA THR A 11 -2.68 4.83 -9.90
C THR A 11 -2.09 5.44 -8.63
N ASN A 12 -2.94 6.05 -7.80
CA ASN A 12 -2.52 6.68 -6.57
C ASN A 12 -3.52 6.36 -5.46
N THR A 13 -3.01 6.31 -4.24
CA THR A 13 -3.73 6.06 -3.01
C THR A 13 -3.65 7.30 -2.10
N GLY A 14 -4.79 7.72 -1.58
CA GLY A 14 -4.89 8.79 -0.59
C GLY A 14 -5.20 8.23 0.79
N VAL A 15 -4.63 8.82 1.84
CA VAL A 15 -4.96 8.52 3.23
C VAL A 15 -5.45 9.79 3.89
N ALA A 16 -6.63 9.77 4.48
CA ALA A 16 -7.19 10.89 5.23
C ALA A 16 -7.49 10.49 6.67
N ARG A 17 -7.39 11.46 7.58
CA ARG A 17 -7.78 11.31 8.98
C ARG A 17 -8.69 12.45 9.42
N TRP A 18 -9.57 12.18 10.37
CA TRP A 18 -10.30 13.22 11.08
C TRP A 18 -9.35 13.97 12.02
N HIS A 19 -9.26 15.29 11.88
CA HIS A 19 -8.45 16.12 12.76
C HIS A 19 -9.31 16.68 13.90
N GLY A 20 -9.19 16.07 15.09
CA GLY A 20 -10.07 16.37 16.24
C GLY A 20 -10.09 17.84 16.67
N GLU A 21 -8.94 18.51 16.69
CA GLU A 21 -8.86 19.92 17.12
C GLU A 21 -9.53 20.89 16.15
N THR A 22 -9.55 20.56 14.85
CA THR A 22 -10.11 21.45 13.81
C THR A 22 -11.42 20.95 13.25
N ASP A 23 -11.93 19.85 13.78
CA ASP A 23 -13.16 19.15 13.37
C ASP A 23 -13.31 19.03 11.85
N ARG A 24 -12.23 18.66 11.17
CA ARG A 24 -12.15 18.61 9.70
C ARG A 24 -11.33 17.41 9.23
N PRO A 25 -11.67 16.79 8.10
CA PRO A 25 -10.82 15.79 7.49
C PRO A 25 -9.53 16.46 6.97
N ARG A 26 -8.40 15.76 7.11
CA ARG A 26 -7.12 16.16 6.53
C ARG A 26 -6.51 14.99 5.77
N LEU A 27 -6.05 15.27 4.56
CA LEU A 27 -5.20 14.34 3.81
C LEU A 27 -3.85 14.25 4.51
N LEU A 28 -3.42 13.04 4.82
CA LEU A 28 -2.15 12.77 5.44
C LEU A 28 -1.05 12.81 4.39
N GLU A 29 -0.04 13.65 4.63
CA GLU A 29 1.19 13.61 3.85
C GLU A 29 2.12 12.55 4.44
N LEU A 30 2.61 11.64 3.60
CA LEU A 30 3.57 10.61 3.97
C LEU A 30 4.83 10.82 3.13
N PRO A 31 5.72 11.78 3.50
CA PRO A 31 6.80 12.24 2.64
C PRO A 31 7.75 11.14 2.19
N SER A 32 7.84 10.01 2.90
CA SER A 32 8.65 8.85 2.52
C SER A 32 8.13 8.12 1.28
N ILE A 33 6.80 8.10 1.06
CA ILE A 33 6.14 7.28 0.03
C ILE A 33 5.21 8.06 -0.92
N CYS A 34 4.81 9.28 -0.59
CA CYS A 34 4.08 10.16 -1.50
C CYS A 34 4.96 10.62 -2.68
N ARG A 35 4.37 11.11 -3.77
CA ARG A 35 5.12 11.80 -4.83
C ARG A 35 5.81 13.06 -4.28
N LYS A 36 6.93 13.48 -4.85
CA LYS A 36 7.57 14.74 -4.44
C LYS A 36 7.03 15.88 -5.29
N PRO A 37 6.45 16.95 -4.71
CA PRO A 37 6.24 18.18 -5.45
C PRO A 37 7.60 18.74 -5.90
N GLY A 38 7.79 18.97 -7.21
CA GLY A 38 8.98 19.64 -7.76
C GLY A 38 9.97 18.78 -8.55
N ARG A 39 9.67 17.53 -8.89
CA ARG A 39 10.39 16.78 -9.95
C ARG A 39 9.48 16.52 -11.14
N GLU A 40 10.09 16.23 -12.29
CA GLU A 40 9.53 15.90 -13.62
C GLU A 40 8.52 14.73 -13.65
N GLU A 41 7.67 14.57 -12.64
CA GLU A 41 6.58 13.61 -12.65
C GLU A 41 5.35 14.24 -13.30
N PRO A 42 4.81 13.68 -14.41
CA PRO A 42 3.65 14.22 -15.13
C PRO A 42 2.35 14.27 -14.30
N LEU A 43 2.32 13.64 -13.13
CA LEU A 43 1.16 13.57 -12.25
C LEU A 43 1.40 14.47 -11.03
N GLU A 44 0.73 15.63 -11.01
CA GLU A 44 0.73 16.62 -9.92
C GLU A 44 -0.06 16.13 -8.68
N ALA A 45 0.28 14.96 -8.15
CA ALA A 45 -0.38 14.37 -6.98
C ALA A 45 0.58 14.27 -5.78
N PRO A 46 1.15 15.39 -5.29
CA PRO A 46 2.27 15.40 -4.32
C PRO A 46 1.90 14.81 -2.95
N ARG A 47 0.61 14.77 -2.60
CA ARG A 47 0.12 14.20 -1.34
C ARG A 47 -0.38 12.77 -1.48
N MET A 48 -0.25 12.18 -2.67
CA MET A 48 -0.75 10.85 -2.95
C MET A 48 0.40 9.84 -3.03
N VAL A 49 0.13 8.64 -2.52
CA VAL A 49 1.04 7.50 -2.58
C VAL A 49 0.80 6.78 -3.89
N PRO A 50 1.78 6.62 -4.81
CA PRO A 50 1.58 5.76 -5.96
C PRO A 50 1.11 4.35 -5.56
N SER A 51 0.09 3.80 -6.23
CA SER A 51 -0.44 2.46 -5.95
C SER A 51 0.46 1.35 -6.53
N ALA A 52 1.77 1.49 -6.30
CA ALA A 52 2.83 0.64 -6.80
C ALA A 52 3.53 -0.07 -5.65
N THR A 53 3.96 -1.31 -5.89
CA THR A 53 4.56 -2.18 -4.88
C THR A 53 5.76 -2.91 -5.47
N HIS A 54 6.89 -2.86 -4.79
CA HIS A 54 8.05 -3.69 -5.08
C HIS A 54 8.22 -4.70 -3.95
N VAL A 55 8.02 -5.98 -4.26
CA VAL A 55 8.12 -7.07 -3.29
C VAL A 55 9.59 -7.28 -2.92
N MET A 56 9.90 -7.24 -1.63
CA MET A 56 11.25 -7.44 -1.13
C MET A 56 11.55 -8.93 -0.91
N LYS A 57 12.83 -9.29 -1.05
CA LYS A 57 13.33 -10.63 -0.67
C LYS A 57 13.20 -10.75 0.84
N GLY A 58 12.27 -11.59 1.30
CA GLY A 58 12.03 -11.83 2.73
C GLY A 58 13.12 -12.66 3.41
N ASP A 59 14.38 -12.32 3.19
CA ASP A 59 15.53 -13.07 3.67
C ASP A 59 15.88 -12.77 5.13
N ASP A 60 15.35 -11.69 5.68
CA ASP A 60 15.56 -11.36 7.08
C ASP A 60 14.77 -12.33 7.97
N PHE A 61 15.46 -12.90 8.97
CA PHE A 61 14.87 -13.77 9.99
C PHE A 61 13.56 -13.19 10.55
N TRP A 62 13.53 -11.87 10.81
CA TRP A 62 12.36 -11.14 11.30
C TRP A 62 11.20 -11.07 10.30
N THR A 63 11.49 -10.98 8.99
CA THR A 63 10.47 -11.00 7.94
C THR A 63 9.83 -12.37 7.80
N ARG A 64 10.60 -13.46 8.03
CA ARG A 64 10.05 -14.83 8.09
C ARG A 64 9.17 -15.05 9.31
N VAL A 65 9.59 -14.56 10.48
CA VAL A 65 8.80 -14.63 11.72
C VAL A 65 7.52 -13.78 11.62
N GLY A 66 7.60 -12.58 11.05
CA GLY A 66 6.45 -11.71 10.81
C GLY A 66 5.42 -12.25 9.81
N ARG A 67 5.78 -13.25 8.99
CA ARG A 67 4.86 -13.98 8.10
C ARG A 67 4.15 -15.15 8.80
N TRP A 68 4.51 -15.50 10.04
CA TRP A 68 3.88 -16.60 10.77
C TRP A 68 2.52 -16.16 11.35
N GLY A 69 1.47 -16.94 11.10
CA GLY A 69 0.06 -16.52 11.26
C GLY A 69 -0.36 -16.02 12.65
N LEU A 70 0.37 -16.40 13.70
CA LEU A 70 0.16 -15.90 15.07
C LEU A 70 0.68 -14.46 15.28
N PHE A 71 1.76 -14.07 14.61
CA PHE A 71 2.40 -12.74 14.75
C PHE A 71 1.90 -11.74 13.71
N GLN A 72 1.43 -12.23 12.57
CA GLN A 72 0.91 -11.43 11.45
C GLN A 72 -0.26 -10.51 11.87
N ARG A 73 -1.05 -10.94 12.88
CA ARG A 73 -2.21 -10.20 13.37
C ARG A 73 -1.89 -9.00 14.26
N ASN A 74 -0.76 -9.03 14.98
CA ASN A 74 -0.50 -8.08 16.07
C ASN A 74 0.79 -7.25 15.88
N VAL A 75 1.67 -7.66 14.96
CA VAL A 75 3.03 -7.15 14.87
C VAL A 75 3.50 -6.95 13.42
N PHE A 76 3.72 -5.70 13.00
CA PHE A 76 4.24 -5.33 11.67
C PHE A 76 5.77 -5.49 11.58
N TRP A 77 6.32 -6.63 12.00
CA TRP A 77 7.77 -6.87 11.93
C TRP A 77 8.25 -7.21 10.51
N GLY A 78 9.40 -6.65 10.16
CA GLY A 78 10.04 -6.80 8.85
C GLY A 78 9.36 -5.98 7.75
N LYS A 79 10.18 -5.52 6.79
CA LYS A 79 9.72 -4.86 5.57
C LYS A 79 9.50 -5.95 4.51
N GLN A 80 8.27 -6.11 4.03
CA GLN A 80 7.94 -7.12 3.01
C GLN A 80 7.88 -6.50 1.62
N ALA A 81 7.65 -5.18 1.53
CA ALA A 81 7.63 -4.46 0.27
C ALA A 81 8.11 -3.02 0.45
N ALA A 82 8.65 -2.45 -0.62
CA ALA A 82 8.65 -1.00 -0.81
C ALA A 82 7.35 -0.61 -1.53
N ILE A 83 6.76 0.53 -1.17
CA ILE A 83 5.49 1.00 -1.74
C ILE A 83 5.61 2.46 -2.19
N GLY A 84 4.65 2.92 -2.99
CA GLY A 84 4.59 4.33 -3.37
C GLY A 84 5.79 4.75 -4.20
N ARG A 85 6.28 5.96 -3.93
CA ARG A 85 7.43 6.54 -4.61
C ARG A 85 8.69 5.68 -4.47
N GLU A 86 8.90 5.04 -3.33
CA GLU A 86 10.05 4.16 -3.13
C GLU A 86 10.01 2.97 -4.10
N ALA A 87 8.83 2.36 -4.30
CA ALA A 87 8.66 1.28 -5.27
C ALA A 87 8.95 1.75 -6.71
N LEU A 88 8.54 2.97 -7.06
CA LEU A 88 8.85 3.57 -8.36
C LEU A 88 10.35 3.79 -8.54
N ALA A 89 11.02 4.39 -7.55
CA ALA A 89 12.45 4.71 -7.60
C ALA A 89 13.32 3.44 -7.73
N LEU A 90 12.96 2.35 -7.05
CA LEU A 90 13.66 1.07 -7.18
C LEU A 90 13.55 0.42 -8.57
N ASN A 91 12.63 0.91 -9.41
CA ASN A 91 12.33 0.36 -10.74
C ASN A 91 12.45 1.42 -11.84
N GLU A 92 13.14 2.52 -11.55
CA GLU A 92 13.51 3.53 -12.52
C GLU A 92 14.61 2.97 -13.45
N GLY A 93 14.46 3.16 -14.75
CA GLY A 93 15.36 2.61 -15.77
C GLY A 93 15.18 1.12 -16.07
N TRP A 94 15.01 0.27 -15.04
CA TRP A 94 14.80 -1.18 -15.22
C TRP A 94 13.68 -1.71 -14.31
N ARG A 95 12.70 -2.39 -14.90
CA ARG A 95 11.59 -3.00 -14.14
C ARG A 95 11.95 -4.40 -13.65
N SER A 96 12.06 -4.55 -12.34
CA SER A 96 12.27 -5.85 -11.70
C SER A 96 11.03 -6.76 -11.86
N PRO A 97 11.20 -8.09 -12.01
CA PRO A 97 10.09 -9.04 -11.89
C PRO A 97 9.33 -8.98 -10.56
N GLY A 98 9.96 -8.44 -9.50
CA GLY A 98 9.33 -8.23 -8.20
C GLY A 98 8.45 -6.98 -8.12
N PHE A 99 8.32 -6.21 -9.20
CA PHE A 99 7.62 -4.93 -9.21
C PHE A 99 6.24 -5.02 -9.86
N ALA A 100 5.23 -4.60 -9.10
CA ALA A 100 3.87 -4.40 -9.56
C ALA A 100 3.58 -2.88 -9.63
N PRO A 101 3.51 -2.29 -10.85
CA PRO A 101 3.24 -0.86 -11.02
C PRO A 101 1.79 -0.47 -10.66
N SER A 102 0.88 -1.44 -10.66
CA SER A 102 -0.49 -1.33 -10.16
C SER A 102 -1.03 -2.72 -9.83
N PHE A 103 -1.95 -2.81 -8.88
CA PHE A 103 -2.62 -4.08 -8.51
C PHE A 103 -4.15 -4.00 -8.56
N LYS A 104 -4.77 -2.82 -8.42
CA LYS A 104 -6.24 -2.68 -8.24
C LYS A 104 -7.04 -3.33 -9.38
N GLY A 105 -6.59 -3.15 -10.62
CA GLY A 105 -7.27 -3.72 -11.79
C GLY A 105 -7.19 -5.26 -11.87
N ALA A 106 -6.13 -5.86 -11.33
CA ALA A 106 -6.02 -7.32 -11.23
C ALA A 106 -6.74 -7.83 -9.97
N LEU A 107 -6.69 -7.08 -8.87
CA LEU A 107 -7.40 -7.40 -7.63
C LEU A 107 -8.92 -7.55 -7.86
N GLY A 108 -9.52 -6.66 -8.67
CA GLY A 108 -10.96 -6.75 -8.95
C GLY A 108 -11.39 -7.81 -9.97
N ARG A 109 -10.47 -8.30 -10.81
CA ARG A 109 -10.81 -9.22 -11.93
C ARG A 109 -10.28 -10.64 -11.72
N ALA A 110 -9.06 -10.76 -11.19
CA ALA A 110 -8.36 -12.01 -10.98
C ALA A 110 -7.41 -11.89 -9.78
N PRO A 111 -7.93 -11.93 -8.52
CA PRO A 111 -7.12 -11.77 -7.31
C PRO A 111 -5.91 -12.71 -7.23
N HIS A 112 -6.01 -13.90 -7.84
CA HIS A 112 -4.97 -14.92 -7.86
C HIS A 112 -3.95 -14.77 -9.01
N GLN A 113 -4.15 -13.82 -9.91
CA GLN A 113 -3.21 -13.54 -10.99
C GLN A 113 -1.84 -13.14 -10.41
N THR A 114 -0.78 -13.78 -10.88
CA THR A 114 0.59 -13.40 -10.49
C THR A 114 0.92 -12.00 -11.02
N LEU A 115 1.32 -11.09 -10.11
CA LEU A 115 1.77 -9.74 -10.45
C LEU A 115 3.26 -9.53 -10.21
N ALA A 116 3.87 -10.29 -9.30
CA ALA A 116 5.28 -10.18 -9.00
C ALA A 116 5.92 -11.55 -8.77
N ARG A 117 7.21 -11.65 -9.05
CA ARG A 117 8.03 -12.84 -8.82
C ARG A 117 9.34 -12.45 -8.16
N VAL A 118 9.68 -13.15 -7.08
CA VAL A 118 10.95 -12.96 -6.37
C VAL A 118 11.55 -14.35 -6.14
N ARG A 119 12.68 -14.62 -6.82
CA ARG A 119 13.29 -15.96 -6.87
C ARG A 119 12.28 -17.02 -7.37
N GLN A 120 11.96 -18.02 -6.54
CA GLN A 120 11.04 -19.11 -6.86
C GLN A 120 9.62 -18.86 -6.31
N GLU A 121 9.39 -17.72 -5.66
CA GLU A 121 8.07 -17.36 -5.13
C GLU A 121 7.32 -16.46 -6.13
N THR A 122 6.03 -16.75 -6.28
CA THR A 122 5.08 -15.94 -7.04
C THR A 122 4.15 -15.22 -6.07
N TYR A 123 3.81 -13.97 -6.40
CA TYR A 123 2.94 -13.13 -5.60
C TYR A 123 1.72 -12.72 -6.43
N SER A 124 0.54 -13.05 -5.93
CA SER A 124 -0.72 -12.74 -6.59
C SER A 124 -1.11 -11.26 -6.43
N ALA A 125 -2.14 -10.81 -7.15
CA ALA A 125 -2.71 -9.48 -6.98
C ALA A 125 -3.17 -9.24 -5.53
N ARG A 126 -3.77 -10.25 -4.89
CA ARG A 126 -4.14 -10.23 -3.48
C ARG A 126 -2.92 -10.08 -2.57
N ASP A 127 -1.84 -10.83 -2.83
CA ASP A 127 -0.64 -10.75 -2.00
C ASP A 127 0.03 -9.38 -2.10
N VAL A 128 0.14 -8.85 -3.32
CA VAL A 128 0.69 -7.52 -3.58
C VAL A 128 -0.16 -6.44 -2.90
N ALA A 129 -1.49 -6.49 -3.03
CA ALA A 129 -2.39 -5.56 -2.37
C ALA A 129 -2.27 -5.62 -0.83
N ARG A 130 -2.20 -6.83 -0.26
CA ARG A 130 -2.02 -7.02 1.19
C ARG A 130 -0.68 -6.46 1.67
N MET A 131 0.40 -6.69 0.93
CA MET A 131 1.71 -6.12 1.25
C MET A 131 1.68 -4.61 1.18
N PHE A 132 1.02 -4.03 0.17
CA PHE A 132 0.83 -2.60 0.03
C PHE A 132 0.11 -2.00 1.25
N MET A 133 -1.06 -2.53 1.60
CA MET A 133 -1.86 -2.06 2.74
C MET A 133 -1.12 -2.22 4.06
N ARG A 134 -0.40 -3.33 4.24
CA ARG A 134 0.41 -3.58 5.44
C ARG A 134 1.51 -2.53 5.62
N GLU A 135 2.28 -2.25 4.57
CA GLU A 135 3.33 -1.21 4.64
C GLU A 135 2.74 0.19 4.81
N LEU A 136 1.62 0.47 4.15
CA LEU A 136 0.91 1.74 4.31
C LEU A 136 0.50 1.96 5.77
N PHE A 137 -0.12 0.95 6.41
CA PHE A 137 -0.51 1.03 7.82
C PHE A 137 0.68 1.17 8.75
N ARG A 138 1.78 0.44 8.49
CA ARG A 138 3.02 0.59 9.26
C ARG A 138 3.56 2.02 9.17
N ILE A 139 3.64 2.58 7.96
CA ILE A 139 4.15 3.94 7.73
C ILE A 139 3.23 4.99 8.33
N VAL A 140 1.91 4.82 8.25
CA VAL A 140 0.95 5.70 8.94
C VAL A 140 1.21 5.66 10.44
N ALA A 141 1.30 4.48 11.05
CA ALA A 141 1.54 4.35 12.49
C ALA A 141 2.87 4.95 12.93
N GLU A 142 3.93 4.80 12.13
CA GLU A 142 5.23 5.45 12.38
C GLU A 142 5.17 6.97 12.26
N SER A 143 4.38 7.48 11.31
CA SER A 143 4.30 8.91 11.01
C SER A 143 3.36 9.68 11.94
N THR A 144 2.34 9.02 12.49
CA THR A 144 1.32 9.65 13.35
C THR A 144 1.36 9.20 14.80
N GLY A 145 2.06 8.10 15.11
CA GLY A 145 2.00 7.44 16.41
C GLY A 145 0.70 6.67 16.67
N GLU A 146 -0.23 6.63 15.70
CA GLU A 146 -1.56 6.05 15.83
C GLU A 146 -1.74 4.83 14.93
N ARG A 147 -2.29 3.74 15.47
CA ARG A 147 -2.71 2.60 14.66
C ARG A 147 -4.13 2.82 14.13
N ILE A 148 -4.34 2.62 12.83
CA ILE A 148 -5.68 2.61 12.23
C ILE A 148 -6.45 1.41 12.79
N ARG A 149 -7.57 1.66 13.47
CA ARG A 149 -8.48 0.63 14.01
C ARG A 149 -9.79 0.56 13.25
N ASP A 150 -10.33 1.72 12.91
CA ASP A 150 -11.56 1.88 12.13
C ASP A 150 -11.21 2.59 10.83
N LEU A 151 -11.59 1.99 9.70
CA LEU A 151 -11.19 2.43 8.37
C LEU A 151 -12.37 2.42 7.41
N VAL A 152 -12.54 3.51 6.67
CA VAL A 152 -13.43 3.57 5.49
C VAL A 152 -12.57 3.48 4.24
N ILE A 153 -12.90 2.58 3.31
CA ILE A 153 -12.22 2.47 2.01
C ILE A 153 -13.20 2.83 0.90
N THR A 154 -12.79 3.70 -0.02
CA THR A 154 -13.57 3.99 -1.22
C THR A 154 -13.50 2.83 -2.22
N THR A 155 -14.62 2.54 -2.88
CA THR A 155 -14.67 1.54 -3.94
C THR A 155 -15.37 2.13 -5.16
N PRO A 156 -14.89 1.86 -6.39
CA PRO A 156 -15.62 2.23 -7.59
C PRO A 156 -17.06 1.72 -7.55
N VAL A 157 -18.01 2.48 -8.11
CA VAL A 157 -19.44 2.11 -8.13
C VAL A 157 -19.66 0.76 -8.82
N GLU A 158 -18.85 0.49 -9.86
CA GLU A 158 -18.87 -0.75 -10.65
C GLU A 158 -18.19 -1.94 -9.94
N SER A 159 -17.60 -1.73 -8.76
CA SER A 159 -16.99 -2.81 -7.99
C SER A 159 -18.05 -3.61 -7.25
N TYR A 160 -18.46 -4.72 -7.88
CA TYR A 160 -19.31 -5.76 -7.31
C TYR A 160 -18.65 -6.45 -6.09
N ASP A 161 -19.42 -7.27 -5.38
CA ASP A 161 -19.06 -7.91 -4.11
C ASP A 161 -17.69 -8.61 -4.11
N ALA A 162 -17.28 -9.16 -5.25
CA ALA A 162 -15.99 -9.84 -5.39
C ALA A 162 -14.78 -8.93 -5.09
N TYR A 163 -14.78 -7.68 -5.59
CA TYR A 163 -13.69 -6.74 -5.28
C TYR A 163 -13.76 -6.26 -3.83
N ARG A 164 -14.97 -6.03 -3.33
CA ARG A 164 -15.19 -5.55 -1.95
C ARG A 164 -14.73 -6.58 -0.91
N ALA A 165 -14.85 -7.87 -1.21
CA ALA A 165 -14.37 -8.96 -0.37
C ALA A 165 -12.82 -9.06 -0.29
N GLU A 166 -12.10 -8.39 -1.20
CA GLU A 166 -10.62 -8.39 -1.21
C GLU A 166 -10.01 -7.27 -0.34
N LEU A 167 -10.82 -6.30 0.09
CA LEU A 167 -10.41 -5.15 0.90
C LEU A 167 -10.48 -5.49 2.39
#